data_AF-A0A0W0E7Z4-F1
#
_entry.id   AF-A0A0W0E7Z4-F1
#
_cell.length_a   1.000
_cell.length_b   1.000
_cell.length_c   1.000
_cell.angle_alpha   90.00
_cell.angle_beta   90.00
_cell.angle_gamma   90.00
#
_symmetry.space_group_name_H-M   'P 1'
#
loop_
_entity.id
_entity.type
_entity.pdbx_description
1 polymer ?
#
loop_
_entity_poly.entity_id
_entity_poly.type
_entity_poly.pdbx_seq_one_letter_code
_entity_poly.pdbx_strand_id
1 'polypeptide(L)' 'MDARVCPQCGDLLHRFMIRMKHAVVMCANDKCMYPFNTPGGIESNLVYVEGSELLEASTKIEKPPSRH' A
#
# COMPACT_ATOMS: atom_id res chain seq x y z
N MET A 1 0.33 -18.09 6.15
CA MET A 1 1.42 -17.10 6.22
C MET A 1 0.78 -15.73 6.07
N ASP A 2 0.84 -14.90 7.10
CA ASP A 2 0.21 -13.59 7.10
C ASP A 2 0.85 -12.69 6.04
N ALA A 3 0.13 -12.42 4.96
CA ALA A 3 0.55 -11.57 3.84
C ALA A 3 0.79 -10.08 4.23
N ARG A 4 0.91 -9.79 5.53
CA ARG A 4 1.07 -8.46 6.12
C ARG A 4 2.47 -8.25 6.71
N VAL A 5 3.34 -9.25 6.71
CA VAL A 5 4.67 -9.17 7.31
C VAL A 5 5.75 -9.11 6.22
N CYS A 6 6.68 -8.17 6.37
CA CYS A 6 7.79 -7.95 5.48
C CYS A 6 8.76 -9.13 5.53
N PRO A 7 9.10 -9.76 4.39
CA PRO A 7 9.98 -10.93 4.37
C PRO A 7 11.44 -10.62 4.73
N GLN A 8 11.83 -9.34 4.77
CA GLN A 8 13.22 -8.94 5.01
C GLN A 8 13.49 -8.45 6.44
N CYS A 9 12.57 -7.68 7.03
CA CYS A 9 12.77 -7.11 8.37
C CYS A 9 11.73 -7.52 9.40
N GLY A 10 10.66 -8.23 9.00
CA GLY A 10 9.59 -8.64 9.89
C GLY A 10 8.60 -7.54 10.30
N ASP A 11 8.79 -6.29 9.83
CA ASP A 11 7.81 -5.22 10.03
C ASP A 11 6.56 -5.40 9.17
N LEU A 12 5.56 -4.54 9.37
CA LEU A 12 4.33 -4.58 8.60
C LEU A 12 4.53 -4.07 7.15
N LEU A 13 3.91 -4.80 6.22
CA LEU A 13 3.70 -4.36 4.85
C LEU A 13 2.46 -3.48 4.78
N HIS A 14 2.55 -2.41 4.00
CA HIS A 14 1.46 -1.50 3.73
C HIS A 14 1.19 -1.43 2.23
N ARG A 15 -0.09 -1.23 1.89
CA ARG A 15 -0.55 -1.07 0.51
C ARG A 15 -0.61 0.43 0.19
N PHE A 16 0.16 0.88 -0.79
CA PHE A 16 0.23 2.28 -1.21
C PHE A 16 -0.35 2.43 -2.61
N MET A 17 -1.34 3.30 -2.76
CA MET A 17 -1.94 3.56 -4.06
C MET A 17 -1.05 4.47 -4.89
N ILE A 18 -0.67 4.03 -6.09
CA ILE A 18 0.23 4.79 -6.99
C ILE A 18 -0.49 5.34 -8.21
N ARG A 19 -1.59 4.69 -8.64
CA ARG A 19 -2.50 5.14 -9.72
C ARG A 19 -3.92 4.63 -9.45
N MET A 20 -4.91 5.18 -10.17
CA MET A 20 -6.36 4.95 -9.95
C MET A 20 -6.82 3.51 -9.77
N LYS A 21 -6.06 2.49 -10.16
CA LYS A 21 -6.38 1.08 -9.92
C LYS A 21 -5.15 0.22 -9.62
N HIS A 22 -4.06 0.85 -9.23
CA HIS A 22 -2.81 0.16 -8.95
C HIS A 22 -2.30 0.60 -7.59
N ALA A 23 -2.01 -0.39 -6.76
CA ALA A 23 -1.29 -0.19 -5.52
C ALA A 23 -0.03 -1.05 -5.51
N VAL A 24 0.95 -0.64 -4.73
CA VAL A 24 2.16 -1.42 -4.45
C VAL A 24 2.14 -1.82 -2.99
N VAL A 25 2.51 -3.07 -2.71
CA VAL A 25 2.77 -3.53 -1.35
C VAL A 25 4.23 -3.27 -1.02
N MET A 26 4.50 -2.47 0.01
CA MET A 26 5.87 -2.13 0.42
C MET A 26 6.00 -2.02 1.94
N CYS A 27 7.22 -2.18 2.43
CA CYS A 27 7.51 -2.06 3.85
C CYS A 27 7.49 -0.59 4.28
N ALA A 28 6.86 -0.29 5.42
CA ALA A 28 6.85 1.08 5.98
C ALA A 28 8.17 1.44 6.71
N ASN A 29 9.06 0.47 6.92
CA ASN A 29 10.39 0.73 7.44
C ASN A 29 11.26 1.34 6.33
N ASP A 30 11.57 2.62 6.48
CA ASP A 30 12.36 3.43 5.54
C ASP A 30 13.77 2.88 5.31
N LYS A 31 14.33 2.13 6.28
CA LYS A 31 15.62 1.45 6.16
C LYS A 31 15.56 0.13 5.42
N CYS A 32 14.40 -0.54 5.39
CA CYS A 32 14.26 -1.84 4.74
C CYS A 32 14.21 -1.73 3.22
N MET A 33 13.57 -0.68 2.70
CA MET A 33 13.42 -0.42 1.26
C MET A 33 12.70 -1.54 0.45
N TYR A 34 12.07 -2.53 1.09
CA TYR A 34 11.29 -3.54 0.38
C TYR A 34 10.06 -2.90 -0.29
N PRO A 35 9.78 -3.17 -1.58
CA PRO A 35 10.44 -4.14 -2.45
C PRO A 35 11.50 -3.55 -3.40
N PHE A 36 11.81 -2.25 -3.28
CA PHE A 36 12.73 -1.52 -4.17
C PHE A 36 14.17 -2.03 -4.14
N ASN A 37 14.58 -2.70 -3.07
CA ASN A 37 15.92 -3.26 -2.92
C ASN A 37 16.10 -4.63 -3.60
N THR A 38 15.08 -5.14 -4.30
CA THR A 38 15.13 -6.46 -4.98
C THR A 38 14.84 -6.29 -6.48
N PRO A 39 15.65 -6.87 -7.38
CA PRO A 39 15.35 -6.89 -8.81
C PRO A 39 14.00 -7.57 -9.07
N GLY A 40 13.11 -6.94 -9.86
CA GLY A 40 11.76 -7.48 -10.09
C GLY A 40 10.79 -7.33 -8.91
N GLY A 41 11.23 -6.66 -7.82
CA GLY A 41 10.46 -6.52 -6.60
C GLY A 41 9.19 -5.69 -6.79
N ILE A 42 9.20 -4.71 -7.68
CA ILE A 42 8.05 -3.85 -7.94
C ILE A 42 6.96 -4.60 -8.71
N GLU A 43 7.35 -5.32 -9.75
CA GLU A 43 6.44 -6.10 -10.60
C GLU A 43 5.73 -7.19 -9.80
N SER A 44 6.44 -7.83 -8.87
CA SER A 44 5.90 -8.88 -8.01
C SER A 44 4.99 -8.36 -6.87
N ASN A 45 5.07 -7.07 -6.54
CA ASN A 45 4.29 -6.44 -5.47
C ASN A 45 3.26 -5.41 -5.97
N LEU A 46 3.14 -5.25 -7.28
CA LEU A 46 2.12 -4.42 -7.91
C LEU A 46 0.80 -5.20 -7.89
N VAL A 47 -0.22 -4.61 -7.27
CA VAL A 47 -1.55 -5.19 -7.17
C VAL A 47 -2.57 -4.29 -7.86
N TYR A 48 -3.46 -4.92 -8.63
CA TYR A 48 -4.64 -4.25 -9.12
C TYR A 48 -5.64 -4.08 -7.97
N VAL A 49 -6.30 -2.92 -7.91
CA VAL A 49 -7.31 -2.58 -6.91
C VAL A 49 -8.64 -2.54 -7.65
N GLU A 50 -9.59 -3.39 -7.26
CA GLU A 50 -10.93 -3.37 -7.85
C GLU A 50 -11.69 -2.07 -7.50
N GLY A 51 -12.63 -1.68 -8.36
CA GLY A 51 -13.39 -0.43 -8.24
C GLY A 51 -14.14 -0.26 -6.91
N SER A 52 -14.59 -1.36 -6.31
CA SER A 52 -15.25 -1.40 -5.01
C SER A 52 -14.30 -1.01 -3.87
N GLU A 53 -13.08 -1.53 -3.85
CA GLU A 53 -12.05 -1.21 -2.83
C GLU A 53 -11.61 0.26 -2.89
N LEU A 54 -11.65 0.88 -4.07
CA LEU A 54 -11.33 2.31 -4.27
C LEU A 54 -12.34 3.25 -3.61
N LEU A 55 -13.63 2.89 -3.64
CA LEU A 55 -14.71 3.66 -3.01
C LEU A 55 -14.60 3.60 -1.48
N GLU A 56 -14.24 2.45 -0.93
CA GLU A 56 -14.02 2.29 0.52
C GLU A 56 -12.81 3.07 1.05
N ALA A 57 -11.74 3.18 0.25
CA ALA A 57 -10.58 4.01 0.61
C ALA A 57 -10.89 5.52 0.55
N SER A 58 -11.70 5.95 -0.43
CA SER A 58 -12.04 7.37 -0.64
C SER A 58 -13.13 7.89 0.30
N THR A 59 -13.98 7.01 0.84
CA THR A 59 -15.02 7.40 1.82
C THR A 59 -14.48 7.60 3.23
N LYS A 60 -13.19 7.32 3.47
CA LYS A 60 -12.46 7.68 4.68
C LYS A 60 -11.78 9.07 4.59
N ILE A 61 -12.22 9.93 3.68
CA ILE A 61 -11.94 11.36 3.77
C ILE A 61 -12.79 11.89 4.92
N GLU A 62 -12.16 12.10 6.07
CA GLU A 62 -12.73 12.88 7.17
C GLU A 62 -13.39 14.13 6.57
N LYS A 63 -14.70 14.30 6.82
CA LYS A 63 -15.40 15.54 6.46
C LYS A 63 -14.52 16.71 6.92
N PRO A 64 -14.16 17.67 6.04
CA PRO A 64 -13.53 18.88 6.53
C PRO A 64 -14.47 19.51 7.55
N PRO A 65 -13.97 20.02 8.70
CA PRO A 65 -14.82 20.64 9.69
C PRO A 65 -15.58 21.78 9.03
N SER A 66 -16.92 21.69 9.05
CA SER A 66 -17.81 22.72 8.56
C SER A 66 -17.57 23.97 9.40
N ARG A 67 -16.90 24.98 8.81
CA ARG A 67 -16.82 26.31 9.41
C ARG A 67 -18.20 26.96 9.30
N HIS A 68 -18.89 27.05 10.44
CA HIS A 68 -19.95 28.01 10.68
C HIS A 68 -19.35 29.34 11.13
#